data_AF-A0A084XYC8-F1
#
_entry.id   AF-A0A084XYC8-F1
#
_cell.length_a   1.000
_cell.length_b   1.000
_cell.length_c   1.000
_cell.angle_alpha   90.00
_cell.angle_beta   90.00
_cell.angle_gamma   90.00
#
_symmetry.space_group_name_H-M   'P 1'
#
loop_
_entity.id
_entity.type
_entity.pdbx_description
1 polymer ?
#
loop_
_entity_poly.entity_id
_entity_poly.type
_entity_poly.pdbx_seq_one_letter_code
_entity_poly.pdbx_strand_id
1 'polypeptide(L)'
;MRDHPARIGEWLAAGQITSTDARNYKQWYFEMSDGDFEALLNRSFSSEVQTQPRWWHDPAYQHPSHPVVGVCWHEARAYCAWLSAQTGQDYRLPSEVEWEAAARGRAGRRYAWEGDFDPGRCNSFESHVRGTTPVGVFPGGDTPQGIADMSGNVWEWTGSLYRPYPYHAEDGRENPEDGDGPRVLRGGSWNNNRDHARCAYRNHNHPGNRNNNVGFRVWGVSHIEQSFASAAQHIGAGEAPQGVPEMSCDHGCAAEAKDLWMAQASPVRTAIRPSGA
;
A
#
# COMPACT_ATOMS: atom_id res chain seq x y z
N MET A 1 -1.00 19.24 -31.17
CA MET A 1 -0.98 18.02 -32.02
C MET A 1 -2.36 17.64 -32.51
N ARG A 2 -3.36 17.58 -31.62
CA ARG A 2 -4.79 17.33 -31.92
C ARG A 2 -5.36 18.15 -33.09
N ASP A 3 -5.05 19.45 -33.17
CA ASP A 3 -5.64 20.35 -34.18
C ASP A 3 -4.87 20.39 -35.51
N HIS A 4 -3.70 19.72 -35.59
CA HIS A 4 -2.87 19.67 -36.79
C HIS A 4 -2.34 18.26 -37.05
N PRO A 5 -3.23 17.27 -37.22
CA PRO A 5 -2.84 15.87 -37.17
C PRO A 5 -2.06 15.45 -38.45
N ALA A 6 -2.18 16.20 -39.55
CA ALA A 6 -1.35 16.04 -40.75
C ALA A 6 0.16 16.27 -40.49
N ARG A 7 0.53 16.95 -39.41
CA ARG A 7 1.92 17.30 -39.07
C ARG A 7 2.65 16.24 -38.23
N ILE A 8 1.98 15.13 -37.88
CA ILE A 8 2.59 14.03 -37.11
C ILE A 8 3.85 13.50 -37.81
N GLY A 9 3.84 13.39 -39.14
CA GLY A 9 5.02 12.96 -39.91
C GLY A 9 6.20 13.92 -39.79
N GLU A 10 5.93 15.24 -39.81
CA GLU A 10 6.94 16.28 -39.64
C GLU A 10 7.54 16.25 -38.23
N TRP A 11 6.71 16.13 -37.20
CA TRP A 11 7.16 16.06 -35.80
C TRP A 11 7.99 14.82 -35.51
N LEU A 12 7.63 13.68 -36.12
CA LEU A 12 8.42 12.46 -36.03
C LEU A 12 9.78 12.63 -36.72
N ALA A 13 9.81 13.21 -37.92
CA ALA A 13 11.05 13.46 -38.65
C ALA A 13 11.96 14.49 -37.95
N ALA A 14 11.37 15.46 -37.27
CA ALA A 14 12.08 16.46 -36.46
C ALA A 14 12.52 15.93 -35.08
N GLY A 15 12.22 14.67 -34.75
CA GLY A 15 12.56 14.08 -33.45
C GLY A 15 11.81 14.68 -32.26
N GLN A 16 10.74 15.42 -32.52
CA GLN A 16 9.91 16.07 -31.49
C GLN A 16 8.95 15.08 -30.80
N ILE A 17 8.69 13.94 -31.45
CA ILE A 17 7.90 12.83 -30.92
C ILE A 17 8.53 11.50 -31.28
N THR A 18 8.26 10.48 -30.47
CA THR A 18 8.74 9.12 -30.75
C THR A 18 7.87 8.44 -31.81
N SER A 19 8.39 7.35 -32.40
CA SER A 19 7.62 6.49 -33.31
C SER A 19 6.43 5.82 -32.63
N THR A 20 6.49 5.62 -31.31
CA THR A 20 5.36 5.13 -30.50
C THR A 20 4.30 6.21 -30.34
N ASP A 21 4.71 7.45 -30.04
CA ASP A 21 3.79 8.58 -29.94
C ASP A 21 3.08 8.81 -31.27
N ALA A 22 3.81 8.84 -32.39
CA ALA A 22 3.22 9.02 -33.72
C ALA A 22 2.21 7.92 -34.08
N ARG A 23 2.48 6.66 -33.70
CA ARG A 23 1.58 5.53 -33.91
C ARG A 23 0.32 5.66 -33.05
N ASN A 24 0.48 5.98 -31.78
CA ASN A 24 -0.65 6.22 -30.88
C ASN A 24 -1.49 7.39 -31.38
N TYR A 25 -0.89 8.52 -31.79
CA TYR A 25 -1.68 9.62 -32.33
C TYR A 25 -2.47 9.23 -33.58
N LYS A 26 -1.89 8.48 -34.51
CA LYS A 26 -2.61 8.00 -35.69
C LYS A 26 -3.76 7.07 -35.35
N GLN A 27 -3.48 6.06 -34.53
CA GLN A 27 -4.48 5.09 -34.12
C GLN A 27 -5.65 5.73 -33.35
N TRP A 28 -5.35 6.67 -32.43
CA TRP A 28 -6.34 7.22 -31.52
C TRP A 28 -7.12 8.41 -32.09
N TYR A 29 -6.52 9.21 -32.97
CA TYR A 29 -7.15 10.45 -33.49
C TYR A 29 -7.56 10.39 -34.95
N PHE A 30 -7.01 9.48 -35.76
CA PHE A 30 -7.34 9.39 -37.19
C PHE A 30 -8.10 8.14 -37.58
N GLU A 31 -7.76 7.01 -36.97
CA GLU A 31 -8.26 5.70 -37.42
C GLU A 31 -9.45 5.20 -36.58
N MET A 32 -9.60 5.70 -35.35
CA MET A 32 -10.70 5.36 -34.46
C MET A 32 -11.94 6.17 -34.84
N SER A 33 -13.06 5.50 -35.12
CA SER A 33 -14.33 6.20 -35.31
C SER A 33 -14.81 6.80 -33.98
N ASP A 34 -15.66 7.83 -34.03
CA ASP A 34 -16.29 8.37 -32.82
C ASP A 34 -17.02 7.26 -32.02
N GLY A 35 -17.66 6.31 -32.71
CA GLY A 35 -18.32 5.17 -32.07
C GLY A 35 -17.34 4.23 -31.35
N ASP A 36 -16.17 3.96 -31.95
CA ASP A 36 -15.12 3.15 -31.32
C ASP A 36 -14.49 3.88 -30.13
N PHE A 37 -14.33 5.21 -30.24
CA PHE A 37 -13.82 6.05 -29.17
C PHE A 37 -14.79 6.10 -27.99
N GLU A 38 -16.09 6.29 -28.24
CA GLU A 38 -17.14 6.24 -27.22
C GLU A 38 -17.26 4.85 -26.58
N ALA A 39 -17.15 3.77 -27.36
CA ALA A 39 -17.11 2.42 -26.82
C ALA A 39 -15.87 2.19 -25.94
N LEU A 40 -14.72 2.75 -26.33
CA LEU A 40 -13.50 2.71 -25.55
C LEU A 40 -13.61 3.55 -24.26
N LEU A 41 -14.23 4.72 -24.31
CA LEU A 41 -14.51 5.54 -23.14
C LEU A 41 -15.45 4.81 -22.19
N ASN A 42 -16.57 4.27 -22.65
CA ASN A 42 -17.50 3.51 -21.81
C ASN A 42 -16.85 2.26 -21.20
N ARG A 43 -15.96 1.59 -21.94
CA ARG A 43 -15.19 0.44 -21.41
C ARG A 43 -14.15 0.86 -20.36
N SER A 44 -13.52 2.01 -20.56
CA SER A 44 -12.41 2.48 -19.71
C SER A 44 -12.89 3.28 -18.50
N PHE A 45 -14.01 3.97 -18.64
CA PHE A 45 -14.62 4.92 -17.71
C PHE A 45 -16.14 4.71 -17.68
N SER A 46 -16.58 3.48 -17.41
CA SER A 46 -18.00 3.17 -17.25
C SER A 46 -18.63 4.05 -16.17
N SER A 47 -19.80 4.59 -16.47
CA SER A 47 -20.63 5.33 -15.50
C SER A 47 -21.36 4.40 -14.51
N GLU A 48 -21.22 3.09 -14.67
CA GLU A 48 -21.83 2.11 -13.80
C GLU A 48 -21.21 2.15 -12.40
N VAL A 49 -22.09 2.12 -11.40
CA VAL A 49 -21.70 1.97 -10.00
C VAL A 49 -21.04 0.60 -9.83
N GLN A 50 -19.76 0.62 -9.47
CA GLN A 50 -19.03 -0.60 -9.18
C GLN A 50 -19.38 -1.09 -7.78
N THR A 51 -19.90 -2.31 -7.68
CA THR A 51 -20.33 -2.93 -6.41
C THR A 51 -19.37 -3.99 -5.90
N GLN A 52 -18.35 -4.32 -6.70
CA GLN A 52 -17.36 -5.36 -6.41
C GLN A 52 -16.02 -5.03 -7.08
N PRO A 53 -14.92 -5.67 -6.64
CA PRO A 53 -13.64 -5.55 -7.33
C PRO A 53 -13.73 -5.97 -8.80
N ARG A 54 -12.95 -5.32 -9.67
CA ARG A 54 -13.04 -5.50 -11.13
C ARG A 54 -12.90 -6.96 -11.61
N TRP A 55 -12.14 -7.77 -10.89
CA TRP A 55 -11.87 -9.19 -11.21
C TRP A 55 -12.46 -10.16 -10.18
N TRP A 56 -13.55 -9.79 -9.51
CA TRP A 56 -14.13 -10.58 -8.41
C TRP A 56 -14.51 -12.03 -8.79
N HIS A 57 -14.92 -12.26 -10.04
CA HIS A 57 -15.28 -13.59 -10.55
C HIS A 57 -14.22 -14.21 -11.47
N ASP A 58 -13.05 -13.59 -11.58
CA ASP A 58 -11.95 -14.13 -12.38
C ASP A 58 -11.23 -15.23 -11.56
N PRO A 59 -11.13 -16.47 -12.07
CA PRO A 59 -10.42 -17.56 -11.39
C PRO A 59 -8.99 -17.22 -10.99
N ALA A 60 -8.32 -16.31 -11.69
CA ALA A 60 -6.96 -15.89 -11.36
C ALA A 60 -6.87 -15.01 -10.10
N TYR A 61 -7.96 -14.36 -9.67
CA TYR A 61 -7.93 -13.37 -8.59
C TYR A 61 -8.97 -13.62 -7.47
N GLN A 62 -9.86 -14.60 -7.63
CA GLN A 62 -10.93 -14.89 -6.65
C GLN A 62 -10.49 -15.74 -5.45
N HIS A 63 -9.23 -16.20 -5.38
CA HIS A 63 -8.80 -17.11 -4.32
C HIS A 63 -8.70 -16.38 -2.97
N PRO A 64 -9.31 -16.89 -1.88
CA PRO A 64 -9.44 -16.15 -0.61
C PRO A 64 -8.13 -15.89 0.13
N SER A 65 -7.08 -16.64 -0.17
CA SER A 65 -5.74 -16.42 0.40
C SER A 65 -4.86 -15.48 -0.42
N HIS A 66 -5.30 -15.05 -1.61
CA HIS A 66 -4.57 -14.09 -2.44
C HIS A 66 -4.92 -12.67 -2.01
N PRO A 67 -4.03 -11.69 -2.25
CA PRO A 67 -4.38 -10.29 -2.03
C PRO A 67 -5.54 -9.88 -2.94
N VAL A 68 -6.48 -9.11 -2.39
CA VAL A 68 -7.54 -8.49 -3.19
C VAL A 68 -6.93 -7.48 -4.16
N VAL A 69 -7.40 -7.49 -5.41
CA VAL A 69 -7.00 -6.57 -6.48
C VAL A 69 -8.22 -6.07 -7.25
N GLY A 70 -8.04 -5.06 -8.10
CA GLY A 70 -9.16 -4.47 -8.84
C GLY A 70 -10.06 -3.57 -8.00
N VAL A 71 -9.52 -3.10 -6.88
CA VAL A 71 -10.10 -2.06 -6.03
C VAL A 71 -9.41 -0.72 -6.30
N CYS A 72 -10.18 0.36 -6.31
CA CYS A 72 -9.64 1.71 -6.37
C CYS A 72 -9.27 2.21 -4.97
N TRP A 73 -8.61 3.37 -4.91
CA TRP A 73 -8.19 3.96 -3.64
C TRP A 73 -9.37 4.33 -2.74
N HIS A 74 -10.47 4.85 -3.32
CA HIS A 74 -11.66 5.21 -2.55
C HIS A 74 -12.32 3.99 -1.90
N GLU A 75 -12.36 2.84 -2.59
CA GLU A 75 -12.87 1.58 -2.04
C GLU A 75 -11.97 1.07 -0.90
N ALA A 76 -10.66 1.12 -1.07
CA ALA A 76 -9.71 0.72 -0.03
C ALA A 76 -9.85 1.60 1.23
N ARG A 77 -10.03 2.92 1.05
CA ARG A 77 -10.31 3.86 2.14
C ARG A 77 -11.67 3.60 2.80
N ALA A 78 -12.70 3.35 2.01
CA ALA A 78 -14.04 3.02 2.51
C ALA A 78 -14.05 1.71 3.30
N TYR A 79 -13.29 0.71 2.87
CA TYR A 79 -13.10 -0.54 3.61
C TYR A 79 -12.45 -0.28 4.98
N CYS A 80 -11.43 0.57 5.04
CA CYS A 80 -10.82 0.94 6.32
C CYS A 80 -11.85 1.62 7.24
N ALA A 81 -12.61 2.59 6.74
CA ALA A 81 -13.65 3.28 7.51
C ALA A 81 -14.75 2.32 8.00
N TRP A 82 -15.19 1.39 7.15
CA TRP A 82 -16.13 0.34 7.52
C TRP A 82 -15.54 -0.55 8.63
N LEU A 83 -14.30 -1.01 8.48
CA LEU A 83 -13.62 -1.84 9.47
C LEU A 83 -13.50 -1.11 10.82
N SER A 84 -13.23 0.20 10.80
CA SER A 84 -13.22 1.02 12.01
C SER A 84 -14.58 1.03 12.70
N ALA A 85 -15.65 1.26 11.94
CA ALA A 85 -17.01 1.24 12.47
C ALA A 85 -17.43 -0.13 13.02
N GLN A 86 -16.95 -1.23 12.41
CA GLN A 86 -17.28 -2.58 12.87
C GLN A 86 -16.54 -2.98 14.16
N THR A 87 -15.32 -2.51 14.33
CA THR A 87 -14.43 -2.96 15.41
C THR A 87 -14.33 -1.97 16.58
N GLY A 88 -14.72 -0.71 16.36
CA GLY A 88 -14.49 0.38 17.30
C GLY A 88 -13.02 0.80 17.42
N GLN A 89 -12.15 0.33 16.53
CA GLN A 89 -10.73 0.70 16.47
C GLN A 89 -10.47 1.55 15.22
N ASP A 90 -9.56 2.50 15.29
CA ASP A 90 -9.27 3.35 14.14
C ASP A 90 -8.38 2.63 13.11
N TYR A 91 -8.93 2.37 11.92
CA TYR A 91 -8.22 1.87 10.75
C TYR A 91 -8.20 2.89 9.61
N ARG A 92 -7.08 2.94 8.90
CA ARG A 92 -6.89 3.71 7.66
C ARG A 92 -5.87 3.05 6.74
N LEU A 93 -5.68 3.63 5.54
CA LEU A 93 -4.50 3.31 4.74
C LEU A 93 -3.24 3.87 5.42
N PRO A 94 -2.09 3.17 5.35
CA PRO A 94 -0.83 3.71 5.83
C PRO A 94 -0.43 4.92 4.99
N SER A 95 0.26 5.90 5.59
CA SER A 95 0.97 6.91 4.79
C SER A 95 2.16 6.27 4.06
N GLU A 96 2.70 6.94 3.05
CA GLU A 96 3.85 6.42 2.31
C GLU A 96 5.08 6.24 3.20
N VAL A 97 5.22 7.04 4.26
CA VAL A 97 6.36 6.96 5.20
C VAL A 97 6.15 5.88 6.25
N GLU A 98 4.92 5.67 6.72
CA GLU A 98 4.61 4.55 7.62
C GLU A 98 4.83 3.21 6.94
N TRP A 99 4.35 3.10 5.69
CA TRP A 99 4.56 1.92 4.87
C TRP A 99 6.06 1.64 4.69
N GLU A 100 6.83 2.68 4.36
CA GLU A 100 8.27 2.54 4.15
C GLU A 100 9.02 2.19 5.44
N ALA A 101 8.64 2.81 6.56
CA ALA A 101 9.22 2.51 7.87
C ALA A 101 8.97 1.05 8.27
N ALA A 102 7.77 0.53 8.03
CA ALA A 102 7.43 -0.87 8.27
C ALA A 102 8.27 -1.82 7.41
N ALA A 103 8.49 -1.48 6.13
CA ALA A 103 9.26 -2.30 5.20
C ALA A 103 10.77 -2.29 5.49
N ARG A 104 11.35 -1.08 5.57
CA ARG A 104 12.80 -0.86 5.67
C ARG A 104 13.34 -1.04 7.08
N GLY A 105 12.50 -0.78 8.08
CA GLY A 105 12.94 -0.63 9.47
C GLY A 105 14.03 0.43 9.64
N ARG A 106 14.61 0.47 10.85
CA ARG A 106 15.70 1.40 11.17
C ARG A 106 16.99 1.15 10.37
N ALA A 107 17.17 -0.07 9.88
CA ALA A 107 18.34 -0.46 9.08
C ALA A 107 18.29 0.09 7.63
N GLY A 108 17.17 0.65 7.19
CA GLY A 108 17.06 1.21 5.84
C GLY A 108 17.17 0.14 4.75
N ARG A 109 16.66 -1.07 5.00
CA ARG A 109 16.82 -2.23 4.10
C ARG A 109 16.33 -1.93 2.69
N ARG A 110 17.04 -2.45 1.69
CA ARG A 110 16.67 -2.28 0.27
C ARG A 110 15.39 -3.05 -0.08
N TYR A 111 15.26 -4.25 0.45
CA TYR A 111 14.08 -5.12 0.37
C TYR A 111 13.55 -5.37 1.78
N ALA A 112 12.42 -6.08 1.91
CA ALA A 112 11.83 -6.35 3.22
C ALA A 112 12.79 -7.13 4.16
N TRP A 113 13.70 -7.92 3.58
CA TRP A 113 14.74 -8.71 4.24
C TRP A 113 16.14 -8.07 4.14
N GLU A 114 17.10 -8.64 4.88
CA GLU A 114 18.51 -8.25 4.85
C GLU A 114 19.26 -8.89 3.66
N GLY A 115 20.12 -8.11 2.99
CA GLY A 115 20.93 -8.56 1.85
C GLY A 115 20.43 -8.07 0.49
N ASP A 116 20.90 -8.72 -0.57
CA ASP A 116 20.56 -8.39 -1.95
C ASP A 116 19.24 -9.05 -2.41
N PHE A 117 18.85 -8.72 -3.65
CA PHE A 117 17.66 -9.28 -4.27
C PHE A 117 17.75 -10.80 -4.42
N ASP A 118 16.67 -11.48 -4.08
CA ASP A 118 16.50 -12.92 -4.21
C ASP A 118 15.09 -13.21 -4.76
N PRO A 119 14.96 -13.78 -5.98
CA PRO A 119 13.66 -14.10 -6.57
C PRO A 119 12.90 -15.19 -5.78
N GLY A 120 13.56 -15.92 -4.88
CA GLY A 120 12.94 -16.88 -3.97
C GLY A 120 12.35 -16.25 -2.71
N ARG A 121 12.45 -14.93 -2.53
CA ARG A 121 11.96 -14.20 -1.35
C ARG A 121 10.78 -13.28 -1.63
N CYS A 122 10.34 -13.16 -2.88
CA CYS A 122 9.17 -12.36 -3.20
C CYS A 122 8.53 -12.80 -4.51
N ASN A 123 7.27 -12.43 -4.67
CA ASN A 123 6.61 -12.52 -5.96
C ASN A 123 6.89 -11.27 -6.80
N SER A 124 7.97 -11.31 -7.58
CA SER A 124 8.30 -10.30 -8.61
C SER A 124 8.31 -10.93 -10.01
N PHE A 125 8.62 -10.16 -11.05
CA PHE A 125 8.77 -10.65 -12.42
C PHE A 125 9.78 -11.82 -12.51
N GLU A 126 10.87 -11.75 -11.73
CA GLU A 126 11.92 -12.77 -11.67
C GLU A 126 11.49 -14.07 -10.96
N SER A 127 10.39 -14.09 -10.23
CA SER A 127 9.83 -15.33 -9.64
C SER A 127 9.13 -16.22 -10.69
N HIS A 128 8.78 -15.64 -11.86
CA HIS A 128 8.08 -16.31 -12.95
C HIS A 128 6.68 -16.88 -12.63
N VAL A 129 6.07 -16.50 -11.49
CA VAL A 129 4.70 -16.95 -11.14
C VAL A 129 3.63 -16.36 -12.06
N ARG A 130 3.84 -15.13 -12.56
CA ARG A 130 2.94 -14.43 -13.51
C ARG A 130 1.50 -14.19 -13.01
N GLY A 131 1.32 -14.12 -11.70
CA GLY A 131 0.06 -13.78 -11.05
C GLY A 131 0.29 -13.51 -9.57
N THR A 132 -0.76 -13.12 -8.85
CA THR A 132 -0.68 -13.01 -7.39
C THR A 132 -0.46 -14.38 -6.75
N THR A 133 0.13 -14.39 -5.56
CA THR A 133 0.34 -15.60 -4.77
C THR A 133 -0.42 -15.51 -3.45
N PRO A 134 -0.69 -16.65 -2.79
CA PRO A 134 -1.16 -16.64 -1.41
C PRO A 134 -0.27 -15.76 -0.53
N VAL A 135 -0.89 -14.94 0.32
CA VAL A 135 -0.17 -14.00 1.18
C VAL A 135 0.82 -14.75 2.07
N GLY A 136 2.07 -14.28 2.09
CA GLY A 136 3.12 -14.83 2.93
C GLY A 136 3.67 -16.18 2.49
N VAL A 137 3.47 -16.61 1.24
CA VAL A 137 4.06 -17.86 0.72
C VAL A 137 5.60 -17.82 0.62
N PHE A 138 6.20 -16.62 0.72
CA PHE A 138 7.65 -16.39 0.73
C PHE A 138 8.17 -16.09 2.15
N PRO A 139 8.30 -17.07 3.05
CA PRO A 139 8.69 -16.81 4.45
C PRO A 139 10.09 -16.20 4.60
N GLY A 140 11.00 -16.41 3.64
CA GLY A 140 12.29 -15.74 3.61
C GLY A 140 12.22 -14.26 3.21
N GLY A 141 11.05 -13.80 2.73
CA GLY A 141 10.78 -12.44 2.29
C GLY A 141 10.23 -11.51 3.36
N ASP A 142 9.89 -12.04 4.53
CA ASP A 142 9.28 -11.25 5.59
C ASP A 142 10.28 -10.25 6.17
N THR A 143 9.77 -9.14 6.70
CA THR A 143 10.60 -8.24 7.53
C THR A 143 11.04 -8.95 8.81
N PRO A 144 12.09 -8.49 9.52
CA PRO A 144 12.44 -9.03 10.84
C PRO A 144 11.31 -8.95 11.87
N GLN A 145 10.32 -8.07 11.65
CA GLN A 145 9.11 -7.93 12.46
C GLN A 145 8.00 -8.92 12.04
N GLY A 146 8.25 -9.78 11.05
CA GLY A 146 7.29 -10.76 10.53
C GLY A 146 6.23 -10.18 9.59
N ILE A 147 6.50 -9.04 8.96
CA ILE A 147 5.56 -8.43 7.99
C ILE A 147 5.82 -9.02 6.61
N ALA A 148 4.89 -9.84 6.14
CA ALA A 148 4.96 -10.49 4.84
C ALA A 148 4.66 -9.55 3.66
N ASP A 149 5.16 -9.95 2.49
CA ASP A 149 4.88 -9.37 1.17
C ASP A 149 5.09 -7.83 1.08
N MET A 150 6.02 -7.27 1.87
CA MET A 150 6.42 -5.85 1.75
C MET A 150 7.27 -5.58 0.49
N SER A 151 7.70 -6.62 -0.22
CA SER A 151 8.37 -6.55 -1.51
C SER A 151 7.67 -7.54 -2.45
N GLY A 152 6.99 -7.05 -3.49
CA GLY A 152 6.29 -7.87 -4.50
C GLY A 152 4.83 -8.21 -4.18
N ASN A 153 4.32 -9.23 -4.88
CA ASN A 153 2.91 -9.66 -4.90
C ASN A 153 1.99 -8.60 -5.52
N VAL A 154 1.64 -7.52 -4.81
CA VAL A 154 0.82 -6.42 -5.32
C VAL A 154 1.37 -5.07 -4.87
N TRP A 155 1.20 -4.05 -5.72
CA TRP A 155 1.31 -2.67 -5.28
C TRP A 155 0.25 -2.40 -4.22
N GLU A 156 0.56 -1.52 -3.28
CA GLU A 156 -0.37 -1.20 -2.21
C GLU A 156 -0.69 0.28 -2.19
N TRP A 157 -2.00 0.57 -2.18
CA TRP A 157 -2.51 1.92 -1.95
C TRP A 157 -2.05 2.44 -0.59
N THR A 158 -1.55 3.68 -0.59
CA THR A 158 -1.28 4.46 0.61
C THR A 158 -2.23 5.65 0.72
N GLY A 159 -2.31 6.26 1.89
CA GLY A 159 -3.05 7.49 2.13
C GLY A 159 -2.44 8.72 1.45
N SER A 160 -1.16 8.69 1.08
CA SER A 160 -0.43 9.90 0.66
C SER A 160 -0.61 10.25 -0.81
N LEU A 161 -0.74 11.55 -1.09
CA LEU A 161 -0.62 12.11 -2.44
C LEU A 161 0.81 11.97 -2.96
N TYR A 162 0.95 11.74 -4.26
CA TYR A 162 2.26 11.68 -4.91
C TYR A 162 2.83 13.09 -5.10
N ARG A 163 3.70 13.50 -4.18
CA ARG A 163 4.46 14.76 -4.23
C ARG A 163 5.97 14.51 -4.46
N PRO A 164 6.73 15.55 -4.90
CA PRO A 164 8.18 15.49 -4.96
C PRO A 164 8.83 15.11 -3.61
N TYR A 165 10.04 14.58 -3.68
CA TYR A 165 10.87 14.29 -2.51
C TYR A 165 11.93 15.37 -2.30
N PRO A 166 12.41 15.60 -1.06
CA PRO A 166 12.18 14.79 0.14
C PRO A 166 10.76 14.87 0.74
N TYR A 167 10.41 13.94 1.63
CA TYR A 167 9.11 13.93 2.30
C TYR A 167 8.97 15.16 3.21
N HIS A 168 7.84 15.84 3.10
CA HIS A 168 7.45 16.96 3.95
C HIS A 168 6.04 16.69 4.49
N ALA A 169 5.90 16.55 5.81
CA ALA A 169 4.61 16.26 6.44
C ALA A 169 3.57 17.37 6.19
N GLU A 170 4.04 18.62 6.11
CA GLU A 170 3.20 19.82 6.03
C GLU A 170 2.84 20.25 4.59
N ASP A 171 3.20 19.48 3.56
CA ASP A 171 2.92 19.84 2.16
C ASP A 171 1.51 19.43 1.69
N GLY A 172 0.67 19.02 2.64
CA GLY A 172 -0.71 18.59 2.40
C GLY A 172 -0.84 17.22 1.74
N ARG A 173 0.25 16.43 1.60
CA ARG A 173 0.16 15.11 0.97
C ARG A 173 -0.73 14.12 1.71
N GLU A 174 -0.91 14.29 3.02
CA GLU A 174 -1.79 13.44 3.83
C GLU A 174 -3.23 13.98 3.92
N ASN A 175 -3.60 14.99 3.12
CA ASN A 175 -4.96 15.52 3.11
C ASN A 175 -5.98 14.44 2.67
N PRO A 176 -6.91 14.01 3.56
CA PRO A 176 -7.90 13.00 3.23
C PRO A 176 -9.00 13.51 2.29
N GLU A 177 -9.20 14.84 2.24
CA GLU A 177 -10.25 15.49 1.43
C GLU A 177 -9.88 15.61 -0.05
N ASP A 178 -8.60 15.48 -0.41
CA ASP A 178 -8.15 15.52 -1.80
C ASP A 178 -8.50 14.20 -2.52
N GLY A 179 -9.74 14.07 -3.00
CA GLY A 179 -10.23 12.83 -3.60
C GLY A 179 -9.62 12.46 -4.96
N ASP A 180 -8.98 13.41 -5.64
CA ASP A 180 -8.65 13.30 -7.07
C ASP A 180 -7.15 13.23 -7.36
N GLY A 181 -6.31 13.69 -6.43
CA GLY A 181 -4.87 13.67 -6.60
C GLY A 181 -4.29 12.24 -6.70
N PRO A 182 -3.28 12.01 -7.55
CA PRO A 182 -2.62 10.71 -7.66
C PRO A 182 -2.08 10.23 -6.30
N ARG A 183 -2.33 8.97 -5.97
CA ARG A 183 -1.95 8.38 -4.67
C ARG A 183 -0.71 7.51 -4.82
N VAL A 184 0.16 7.55 -3.82
CA VAL A 184 1.40 6.78 -3.80
C VAL A 184 1.06 5.29 -3.70
N LEU A 185 1.76 4.49 -4.50
CA LEU A 185 1.79 3.03 -4.47
C LEU A 185 3.15 2.55 -3.99
N ARG A 186 3.16 1.51 -3.16
CA ARG A 186 4.37 0.91 -2.58
C ARG A 186 4.45 -0.60 -2.78
N GLY A 187 5.64 -1.17 -2.64
CA GLY A 187 5.88 -2.63 -2.59
C GLY A 187 6.28 -3.30 -3.89
N GLY A 188 5.87 -2.78 -5.05
CA GLY A 188 6.00 -3.52 -6.31
C GLY A 188 4.98 -4.63 -6.42
N SER A 189 4.92 -5.31 -7.57
CA SER A 189 3.97 -6.41 -7.78
C SER A 189 4.57 -7.56 -8.58
N TRP A 190 3.81 -8.65 -8.71
CA TRP A 190 4.18 -9.88 -9.43
C TRP A 190 4.65 -9.67 -10.88
N ASN A 191 4.30 -8.55 -11.51
CA ASN A 191 4.71 -8.22 -12.88
C ASN A 191 5.85 -7.20 -12.97
N ASN A 192 6.40 -6.72 -11.84
CA ASN A 192 7.48 -5.74 -11.84
C ASN A 192 8.82 -6.39 -11.49
N ASN A 193 9.90 -5.84 -12.03
CA ASN A 193 11.25 -6.33 -11.76
C ASN A 193 11.74 -5.95 -10.34
N ARG A 194 12.92 -6.44 -9.97
CA ARG A 194 13.61 -6.17 -8.69
C ARG A 194 13.77 -4.70 -8.31
N ASP A 195 13.76 -3.77 -9.28
CA ASP A 195 13.95 -2.35 -8.99
C ASP A 195 12.70 -1.74 -8.34
N HIS A 196 11.53 -2.20 -8.76
CA HIS A 196 10.23 -1.77 -8.26
C HIS A 196 9.89 -2.44 -6.92
N ALA A 197 10.43 -3.65 -6.67
CA ALA A 197 10.25 -4.37 -5.42
C ALA A 197 11.05 -3.80 -4.23
N ARG A 198 11.89 -2.78 -4.47
CA ARG A 198 12.64 -2.10 -3.40
C ARG A 198 11.68 -1.34 -2.49
N CYS A 199 11.91 -1.42 -1.18
CA CYS A 199 11.04 -0.79 -0.18
C CYS A 199 10.95 0.74 -0.32
N ALA A 200 12.01 1.40 -0.79
CA ALA A 200 12.01 2.85 -1.04
C ALA A 200 11.43 3.25 -2.41
N TYR A 201 11.09 2.28 -3.28
CA TYR A 201 10.53 2.60 -4.58
C TYR A 201 9.14 3.19 -4.41
N ARG A 202 8.88 4.27 -5.16
CA ARG A 202 7.59 4.95 -5.19
C ARG A 202 7.02 4.84 -6.58
N ASN A 203 5.79 4.39 -6.66
CA ASN A 203 4.96 4.55 -7.84
C ASN A 203 3.74 5.40 -7.46
N HIS A 204 2.91 5.73 -8.43
CA HIS A 204 1.63 6.39 -8.17
C HIS A 204 0.62 5.99 -9.20
N ASN A 205 -0.65 6.23 -8.87
CA ASN A 205 -1.72 5.99 -9.80
C ASN A 205 -2.91 6.91 -9.48
N HIS A 206 -3.78 7.14 -10.46
CA HIS A 206 -5.00 7.90 -10.25
C HIS A 206 -5.90 7.15 -9.23
N PRO A 207 -6.53 7.83 -8.26
CA PRO A 207 -7.24 7.17 -7.16
C PRO A 207 -8.43 6.32 -7.63
N GLY A 208 -9.02 6.63 -8.78
CA GLY A 208 -10.08 5.82 -9.41
C GLY A 208 -9.62 4.55 -10.14
N ASN A 209 -8.30 4.34 -10.33
CA ASN A 209 -7.81 3.23 -11.13
C ASN A 209 -7.95 1.88 -10.40
N ARG A 210 -8.29 0.84 -11.17
CA ARG A 210 -8.48 -0.54 -10.69
C ARG A 210 -7.60 -1.48 -11.49
N ASN A 211 -6.48 -1.90 -10.90
CA ASN A 211 -5.49 -2.75 -11.56
C ASN A 211 -5.41 -4.13 -10.89
N ASN A 212 -5.06 -5.15 -11.67
CA ASN A 212 -4.97 -6.55 -11.23
C ASN A 212 -3.69 -6.85 -10.43
N ASN A 213 -2.86 -5.83 -10.23
CA ASN A 213 -1.62 -5.89 -9.49
C ASN A 213 -1.55 -4.79 -8.42
N VAL A 214 -2.69 -4.16 -8.09
CA VAL A 214 -2.82 -3.15 -7.04
C VAL A 214 -3.87 -3.62 -6.04
N GLY A 215 -3.47 -3.77 -4.79
CA GLY A 215 -4.28 -4.02 -3.62
C GLY A 215 -4.02 -2.96 -2.54
N PHE A 216 -4.16 -3.34 -1.28
CA PHE A 216 -3.88 -2.46 -0.14
C PHE A 216 -3.65 -3.26 1.14
N ARG A 217 -3.10 -2.59 2.15
CA ARG A 217 -3.11 -3.07 3.54
C ARG A 217 -3.74 -2.03 4.46
N VAL A 218 -4.23 -2.50 5.60
CA VAL A 218 -4.81 -1.64 6.63
C VAL A 218 -3.77 -1.29 7.69
N TRP A 219 -3.85 -0.07 8.19
CA TRP A 219 -3.04 0.44 9.30
C TRP A 219 -3.97 0.75 10.47
N GLY A 220 -3.77 0.05 11.59
CA GLY A 220 -4.49 0.30 12.84
C GLY A 220 -3.79 1.39 13.66
N VAL A 221 -4.55 2.34 14.18
CA VAL A 221 -4.07 3.38 15.07
C VAL A 221 -4.36 2.93 16.52
N SER A 222 -3.30 2.67 17.29
CA SER A 222 -3.45 2.34 18.71
C SER A 222 -3.61 3.61 19.54
N HIS A 223 -4.72 3.76 20.26
CA HIS A 223 -4.99 4.90 21.14
C HIS A 223 -4.27 4.86 22.49
N ILE A 224 -3.27 3.98 22.65
CA ILE A 224 -2.54 3.79 23.93
C ILE A 224 -1.87 5.10 24.40
N GLU A 225 -1.59 6.07 23.53
CA GLU A 225 -1.04 7.36 23.96
C GLU A 225 -2.07 8.40 24.44
N GLN A 226 -3.35 8.29 24.05
CA GLN A 226 -4.37 9.24 24.51
C GLN A 226 -4.71 9.06 26.00
N SER A 227 -4.50 7.86 26.56
CA SER A 227 -4.70 7.59 27.98
C SER A 227 -3.58 8.14 28.87
N PHE A 228 -2.33 8.22 28.38
CA PHE A 228 -1.21 8.80 29.15
C PHE A 228 -1.25 10.33 29.17
N ALA A 229 -1.68 10.97 28.07
CA ALA A 229 -1.87 12.43 28.05
C ALA A 229 -3.01 12.89 28.97
N SER A 230 -4.10 12.12 29.04
CA SER A 230 -5.22 12.35 29.95
C SER A 230 -4.85 12.11 31.43
N ALA A 231 -4.06 11.06 31.71
CA ALA A 231 -3.57 10.78 33.06
C ALA A 231 -2.63 11.88 33.59
N ALA A 232 -1.77 12.45 32.73
CA ALA A 232 -0.88 13.56 33.09
C ALA A 232 -1.63 14.87 33.38
N GLN A 233 -2.84 15.07 32.83
CA GLN A 233 -3.67 16.25 33.12
C GLN A 233 -4.46 16.12 34.44
N HIS A 234 -4.68 14.90 34.95
CA HIS A 234 -5.35 14.68 36.23
C HIS A 234 -4.39 14.65 37.44
N ILE A 235 -3.10 14.42 37.21
CA ILE A 235 -2.08 14.51 38.26
C ILE A 235 -1.52 15.93 38.22
N GLY A 236 -2.19 16.84 38.92
CA GLY A 236 -1.75 18.23 39.08
C GLY A 236 -0.29 18.29 39.56
N ALA A 237 0.44 19.29 39.08
CA ALA A 237 1.80 19.62 39.49
C ALA A 237 1.88 19.77 41.02
N GLY A 238 2.33 18.71 41.69
CA GLY A 238 2.68 18.68 43.10
C GLY A 238 4.15 18.32 43.22
N GLU A 239 4.89 19.09 44.00
CA GLU A 239 6.32 18.94 44.26
C GLU A 239 6.74 17.49 44.53
N ALA A 240 7.91 17.11 44.01
CA ALA A 240 8.53 15.83 44.28
C ALA A 240 8.77 15.66 45.79
N PRO A 241 8.20 14.63 46.45
CA PRO A 241 8.55 14.37 47.84
C PRO A 241 9.96 13.77 47.89
N GLN A 242 10.86 14.49 48.57
CA GLN A 242 12.16 13.95 48.96
C GLN A 242 11.96 12.84 50.00
N GLY A 243 12.55 11.67 49.74
CA GLY A 243 12.58 10.54 50.68
C GLY A 243 12.17 9.24 50.02
N VAL A 244 13.12 8.59 49.34
CA VAL A 244 12.99 7.20 48.92
C VAL A 244 13.53 6.33 50.06
N PRO A 245 12.72 5.46 50.71
CA PRO A 245 13.27 4.30 51.39
C PRO A 245 13.56 3.24 50.34
N GLU A 246 14.80 2.76 50.28
CA GLU A 246 15.13 1.50 49.60
C GLU A 246 14.22 0.39 50.14
N MET A 247 13.49 -0.27 49.23
CA MET A 247 12.75 -1.47 49.54
C MET A 247 13.12 -2.53 48.50
N SER A 248 14.03 -3.41 48.90
CA SER A 248 14.34 -4.65 48.21
C SER A 248 13.15 -5.60 48.32
N CYS A 249 12.71 -6.16 47.21
CA CYS A 249 11.83 -7.32 47.19
C CYS A 249 12.37 -8.33 46.18
N ASP A 250 13.04 -9.35 46.70
CA ASP A 250 13.24 -10.63 46.03
C ASP A 250 11.88 -11.28 45.70
N HIS A 251 11.90 -12.14 44.68
CA HIS A 251 10.90 -13.10 44.18
C HIS A 251 10.21 -12.70 42.87
N GLY A 252 10.57 -13.48 41.85
CA GLY A 252 10.28 -13.28 40.44
C GLY A 252 8.80 -13.15 40.09
N CYS A 253 8.51 -12.11 39.33
CA CYS A 253 7.36 -12.04 38.44
C CYS A 253 7.86 -11.62 37.06
N ALA A 254 8.26 -12.61 36.27
CA ALA A 254 8.54 -12.47 34.85
C ALA A 254 7.92 -13.67 34.13
N ALA A 255 6.59 -13.70 34.07
CA ALA A 255 5.88 -14.68 33.25
C ALA A 255 4.51 -14.21 32.71
N GLU A 256 3.83 -13.22 33.31
CA GLU A 256 2.43 -12.94 32.92
C GLU A 256 2.21 -11.75 31.96
N ALA A 257 3.27 -11.21 31.34
CA ALA A 257 3.13 -10.16 30.32
C ALA A 257 3.23 -10.67 28.86
N LYS A 258 3.44 -11.99 28.65
CA LYS A 258 3.56 -12.58 27.31
C LYS A 258 2.27 -13.26 26.79
N ASP A 259 1.35 -13.62 27.68
CA ASP A 259 0.20 -14.47 27.30
C ASP A 259 -1.10 -13.71 26.98
N LEU A 260 -1.08 -12.37 26.96
CA LEU A 260 -2.23 -11.55 26.55
C LEU A 260 -2.25 -11.19 25.05
N TRP A 261 -1.34 -11.75 24.24
CA TRP A 261 -1.18 -11.39 22.82
C TRP A 261 -1.67 -12.44 21.80
N MET A 262 -2.45 -13.45 22.22
CA MET A 262 -2.85 -14.56 21.33
C MET A 262 -4.32 -14.99 21.39
N ALA A 263 -5.23 -14.18 21.93
CA ALA A 263 -6.66 -14.54 21.91
C ALA A 263 -7.54 -13.34 21.56
N GLN A 264 -8.23 -13.47 20.41
CA GLN A 264 -9.34 -12.65 19.89
C GLN A 264 -8.96 -11.61 18.82
N ALA A 265 -8.91 -12.06 17.56
CA ALA A 265 -9.63 -11.46 16.43
C ALA A 265 -9.22 -12.12 15.10
N SER A 266 -10.19 -12.69 14.39
CA SER A 266 -10.13 -12.99 12.96
C SER A 266 -11.51 -12.54 12.41
N PRO A 267 -11.62 -11.88 11.25
CA PRO A 267 -10.75 -11.99 10.08
C PRO A 267 -10.25 -10.63 9.57
N VAL A 268 -9.12 -10.17 10.09
CA VAL A 268 -8.15 -9.40 9.30
C VAL A 268 -6.81 -10.02 9.61
N ARG A 269 -6.47 -11.09 8.88
CA ARG A 269 -5.15 -11.70 8.99
C ARG A 269 -4.17 -10.84 8.20
N THR A 270 -3.70 -9.75 8.82
CA THR A 270 -2.32 -9.35 8.57
C THR A 270 -1.49 -10.55 9.00
N ALA A 271 -0.81 -11.19 8.05
CA ALA A 271 -0.02 -12.40 8.33
C ALA A 271 1.24 -12.03 9.13
N ILE A 272 1.06 -11.61 10.39
CA ILE A 272 2.12 -11.60 11.38
C ILE A 272 2.25 -13.05 11.83
N ARG A 273 3.28 -13.75 11.36
CA ARG A 273 3.57 -15.09 11.86
C ARG A 273 4.05 -14.98 13.31
N PRO A 274 3.52 -15.79 14.25
CA PRO A 274 4.13 -15.90 15.57
C PRO A 274 5.57 -16.42 15.41
N SER A 275 6.52 -15.80 16.10
CA SER A 275 7.91 -16.20 16.10
C SER A 275 8.10 -17.50 16.92
N GLY A 276 8.49 -18.57 16.24
CA GLY A 276 9.13 -19.75 16.84
C GLY A 276 8.21 -20.90 17.27
N ALA A 277 8.32 -22.01 16.53
CA ALA A 277 8.43 -23.37 17.03
C ALA A 277 9.31 -24.17 16.05
#